data_AF-A0A832LSI8-F1
#
_entry.id   AF-A0A832LSI8-F1
#
_cell.length_a   1.000
_cell.length_b   1.000
_cell.length_c   1.000
_cell.angle_alpha   90.00
_cell.angle_beta   90.00
_cell.angle_gamma   90.00
#
_symmetry.space_group_name_H-M   'P 1'
#
loop_
_entity.id
_entity.type
_entity.pdbx_description
1 polymer ?
#
loop_
_entity_poly.entity_id
_entity_poly.type
_entity_poly.pdbx_seq_one_letter_code
_entity_poly.pdbx_strand_id
1 'polypeptide(L)'
;MRILLSWLRDYIEWTGSVEEIATTLVRSGIEVEAIEHVGLTSNGIVAAQVLEVGPHPNADRLRVCTISDGHTEYRVVCGAPNVEAGLLVAFALPGTSLPNGTAITVRTIRGVESHGMICSAFELGVGDDHDGIVVLDRTTKPGTDLQALFPPDVVLEISITPNRADALSHFGIARILAARTHQQAHLPRVEVVEQTSAPCTIEIADPDLCWRYAARVLENVTIRPSPQWLRARLERAGLRPRNVVVDVTNYVMLECGHPLHAFDFDMVENGHIVVRCARNDETHIVTLDG
;
A
#
# COMPACT_ATOMS: atom_id res chain seq x y z
N MET A 1 -4.68 -11.70 9.57
CA MET A 1 -4.05 -11.49 8.24
C MET A 1 -4.81 -10.39 7.52
N ARG A 2 -4.14 -9.50 6.77
CA ARG A 2 -4.79 -8.39 6.06
C ARG A 2 -4.85 -8.67 4.56
N ILE A 3 -6.03 -8.53 3.96
CA ILE A 3 -6.30 -8.81 2.55
C ILE A 3 -6.87 -7.57 1.87
N LEU A 4 -6.22 -7.09 0.83
CA LEU A 4 -6.67 -5.93 0.05
C LEU A 4 -7.67 -6.37 -1.02
N LEU A 5 -8.80 -5.69 -1.11
CA LEU A 5 -9.82 -5.92 -2.13
C LEU A 5 -9.28 -5.63 -3.53
N SER A 6 -8.53 -4.53 -3.70
CA SER A 6 -7.88 -4.20 -4.98
C SER A 6 -6.95 -5.31 -5.46
N TRP A 7 -6.21 -5.95 -4.54
CA TRP A 7 -5.27 -7.01 -4.85
C TRP A 7 -5.97 -8.36 -5.08
N LEU A 8 -7.06 -8.66 -4.34
CA LEU A 8 -7.89 -9.83 -4.64
C LEU A 8 -8.44 -9.79 -6.08
N ARG A 9 -8.84 -8.61 -6.54
CA ARG A 9 -9.38 -8.41 -7.90
C ARG A 9 -8.38 -8.70 -9.01
N ASP A 10 -7.08 -8.75 -8.71
CA ASP A 10 -6.06 -9.20 -9.66
C ASP A 10 -6.15 -10.71 -9.96
N TYR A 11 -6.87 -11.49 -9.14
CA TYR A 11 -6.93 -12.95 -9.27
C TYR A 11 -8.35 -13.50 -9.37
N ILE A 12 -9.39 -12.71 -9.11
CA ILE A 12 -10.79 -13.11 -9.26
C ILE A 12 -11.66 -11.93 -9.70
N GLU A 13 -12.59 -12.18 -10.62
CA GLU A 13 -13.59 -11.20 -11.01
C GLU A 13 -14.70 -11.12 -9.96
N TRP A 14 -14.59 -10.17 -9.03
CA TRP A 14 -15.62 -9.93 -8.03
C TRP A 14 -16.45 -8.69 -8.34
N THR A 15 -17.72 -8.89 -8.65
CA THR A 15 -18.71 -7.83 -8.94
C THR A 15 -19.63 -7.51 -7.76
N GLY A 16 -19.59 -8.32 -6.71
CA GLY A 16 -20.38 -8.12 -5.50
C GLY A 16 -19.80 -7.07 -4.55
N SER A 17 -20.46 -6.86 -3.41
CA SER A 17 -19.98 -5.97 -2.35
C SER A 17 -18.89 -6.62 -1.50
N VAL A 18 -18.19 -5.83 -0.68
CA VAL A 18 -17.19 -6.37 0.25
C VAL A 18 -17.85 -7.15 1.40
N GLU A 19 -19.07 -6.80 1.78
CA GLU A 19 -19.87 -7.50 2.77
C GLU A 19 -20.24 -8.92 2.29
N GLU A 20 -20.48 -9.08 0.99
CA GLU A 20 -20.70 -10.39 0.37
C GLU A 20 -19.43 -11.24 0.37
N ILE A 21 -18.25 -10.64 0.14
CA ILE A 21 -16.96 -11.31 0.34
C ILE A 21 -16.85 -11.79 1.78
N ALA A 22 -17.03 -10.90 2.76
CA ALA A 22 -16.88 -11.22 4.16
C ALA A 22 -17.83 -12.36 4.59
N THR A 23 -19.10 -12.28 4.18
CA THR A 23 -20.09 -13.34 4.42
C THR A 23 -19.66 -14.68 3.81
N THR A 24 -19.07 -14.65 2.60
CA THR A 24 -18.61 -15.86 1.89
C THR A 24 -17.39 -16.48 2.58
N LEU A 25 -16.47 -15.67 3.10
CA LEU A 25 -15.33 -16.11 3.89
C LEU A 25 -15.77 -16.75 5.20
N VAL A 26 -16.68 -16.12 5.93
CA VAL A 26 -17.24 -16.66 7.18
C VAL A 26 -17.93 -18.00 6.95
N ARG A 27 -18.75 -18.11 5.89
CA ARG A 27 -19.36 -19.40 5.49
C ARG A 27 -18.34 -20.47 5.10
N SER A 28 -17.11 -20.07 4.77
CA SER A 28 -15.98 -20.93 4.44
C SER A 28 -15.05 -21.19 5.63
N GLY A 29 -15.46 -20.79 6.84
CA GLY A 29 -14.71 -21.02 8.08
C GLY A 29 -13.54 -20.06 8.26
N ILE A 30 -13.58 -18.88 7.64
CA ILE A 30 -12.59 -17.80 7.79
C ILE A 30 -13.30 -16.60 8.39
N GLU A 31 -12.98 -16.24 9.62
CA GLU A 31 -13.59 -15.11 10.29
C GLU A 31 -13.04 -13.80 9.73
N VAL A 32 -13.92 -12.82 9.54
CA VAL A 32 -13.55 -11.44 9.19
C VAL A 32 -13.71 -10.60 10.44
N GLU A 33 -12.59 -10.12 10.98
CA GLU A 33 -12.52 -9.37 12.23
C GLU A 33 -12.82 -7.89 12.00
N ALA A 34 -12.33 -7.32 10.89
CA ALA A 34 -12.57 -5.94 10.51
C ALA A 34 -12.62 -5.74 9.00
N ILE A 35 -13.34 -4.69 8.57
CA ILE A 35 -13.32 -4.17 7.20
C ILE A 35 -12.95 -2.69 7.31
N GLU A 36 -11.77 -2.34 6.80
CA GLU A 36 -11.22 -0.99 6.84
C GLU A 36 -11.25 -0.37 5.45
N HIS A 37 -11.74 0.87 5.36
CA HIS A 37 -11.62 1.67 4.14
C HIS A 37 -10.36 2.53 4.25
N VAL A 38 -9.43 2.34 3.33
CA VAL A 38 -8.13 3.03 3.32
C VAL A 38 -7.96 3.86 2.06
N GLY A 39 -7.07 4.85 2.12
CA GLY A 39 -6.91 5.82 1.03
C GLY A 39 -8.04 6.83 1.00
N LEU A 40 -8.09 7.63 -0.06
CA LEU A 40 -9.06 8.71 -0.17
C LEU A 40 -10.36 8.21 -0.78
N THR A 41 -11.41 8.11 0.02
CA THR A 41 -12.73 7.61 -0.41
C THR A 41 -13.62 8.68 -1.04
N SER A 42 -13.29 9.96 -0.81
CA SER A 42 -14.04 11.11 -1.32
C SER A 42 -13.58 11.53 -2.71
N ASN A 43 -14.54 11.87 -3.58
CA ASN A 43 -14.28 12.52 -4.86
C ASN A 43 -14.16 14.05 -4.68
N GLY A 44 -13.68 14.78 -5.68
CA GLY A 44 -13.69 16.26 -5.67
C GLY A 44 -12.57 16.90 -4.84
N ILE A 45 -11.53 16.13 -4.56
CA ILE A 45 -10.32 16.58 -3.87
C ILE A 45 -9.17 16.47 -4.88
N VAL A 46 -8.49 17.59 -5.13
CA VAL A 46 -7.50 17.72 -6.20
C VAL A 46 -6.21 18.33 -5.68
N ALA A 47 -5.12 18.14 -6.43
CA ALA A 47 -3.87 18.83 -6.18
C ALA A 47 -4.02 20.30 -6.58
N ALA A 48 -3.69 21.24 -5.70
CA ALA A 48 -3.67 22.66 -6.02
C ALA A 48 -2.35 23.28 -5.62
N GLN A 49 -1.89 24.27 -6.38
CA GLN A 49 -0.71 25.07 -6.06
C GLN A 49 -1.11 26.31 -5.29
N VAL A 50 -0.44 26.57 -4.18
CA VAL A 50 -0.56 27.83 -3.45
C VAL A 50 0.23 28.90 -4.21
N LEU A 51 -0.47 29.88 -4.78
CA LEU A 51 0.15 30.97 -5.53
C LEU A 51 0.60 32.10 -4.61
N GLU A 52 -0.26 32.47 -3.66
CA GLU A 52 -0.02 33.57 -2.72
C GLU A 52 -0.59 33.24 -1.34
N VAL A 53 0.10 33.71 -0.29
CA VAL A 53 -0.36 33.61 1.11
C VAL A 53 -0.26 34.99 1.76
N GLY A 54 -1.41 35.55 2.14
CA GLY A 54 -1.51 36.83 2.83
C GLY A 54 -2.08 36.71 4.25
N PRO A 55 -1.87 37.72 5.12
CA PRO A 55 -2.50 37.76 6.43
C PRO A 55 -4.02 37.93 6.30
N HIS A 56 -4.77 37.31 7.20
CA HIS A 56 -6.22 37.51 7.24
C HIS A 56 -6.55 38.86 7.92
N PRO A 57 -7.38 39.73 7.31
CA PRO A 57 -7.60 41.10 7.79
C PRO A 57 -8.23 41.17 9.19
N ASN A 58 -9.03 40.16 9.55
CA ASN A 58 -9.77 40.10 10.81
C ASN A 58 -9.35 38.94 11.74
N ALA A 59 -8.17 38.33 11.52
CA ALA A 59 -7.69 37.20 12.34
C ALA A 59 -6.18 36.95 12.26
N ASP A 60 -5.51 36.93 13.42
CA ASP A 60 -4.05 36.78 13.49
C ASP A 60 -3.55 35.37 13.12
N ARG A 61 -4.36 34.35 13.43
CA ARG A 61 -4.03 32.93 13.22
C ARG A 61 -4.51 32.37 11.88
N LEU A 62 -5.15 33.19 11.04
CA LEU A 62 -5.62 32.76 9.73
C LEU A 62 -4.79 33.42 8.63
N ARG A 63 -4.77 32.75 7.49
CA ARG A 63 -4.18 33.22 6.25
C ARG A 63 -5.22 33.18 5.15
N VAL A 64 -5.13 34.13 4.23
CA VAL A 64 -5.90 34.14 3.01
C VAL A 64 -4.97 33.70 1.89
N CYS A 65 -5.27 32.56 1.29
CA CYS A 65 -4.46 31.95 0.26
C CYS A 65 -5.16 32.09 -1.09
N THR A 66 -4.39 32.42 -2.12
CA THR A 66 -4.79 32.25 -3.51
C THR A 66 -4.18 30.94 -3.99
N ILE A 67 -5.00 29.99 -4.42
CA ILE A 67 -4.55 28.68 -4.89
C ILE A 67 -5.08 28.41 -6.30
N SER A 68 -4.42 27.56 -7.06
CA SER A 68 -4.88 27.14 -8.38
C SER A 68 -4.81 25.63 -8.56
N ASP A 69 -5.88 25.05 -9.12
CA ASP A 69 -5.90 23.65 -9.59
C ASP A 69 -5.37 23.52 -11.03
N GLY A 70 -4.75 24.57 -11.59
CA GLY A 70 -4.27 24.62 -12.97
C GLY A 70 -5.32 25.05 -14.00
N HIS A 71 -6.59 25.14 -13.60
CA HIS A 71 -7.69 25.61 -14.44
C HIS A 71 -8.33 26.89 -13.90
N THR A 72 -8.56 26.92 -12.59
CA THR A 72 -9.25 28.00 -11.88
C THR A 72 -8.41 28.44 -10.68
N GLU A 73 -8.48 29.72 -10.35
CA GLU A 73 -7.93 30.25 -9.09
C GLU A 73 -9.03 30.36 -8.05
N TYR A 74 -8.70 29.94 -6.83
CA TYR A 74 -9.60 29.93 -5.69
C TYR A 74 -9.01 30.77 -4.56
N ARG A 75 -9.87 31.53 -3.90
CA ARG A 75 -9.54 32.21 -2.65
C ARG A 75 -9.98 31.34 -1.48
N VAL A 76 -9.03 30.92 -0.64
CA VAL A 76 -9.28 29.98 0.46
C VAL A 76 -8.68 30.51 1.74
N VAL A 77 -9.42 30.42 2.84
CA VAL A 77 -8.90 30.76 4.18
C VAL A 77 -8.31 29.50 4.80
N CYS A 78 -7.04 29.56 5.19
CA CYS A 78 -6.31 28.46 5.81
C CYS A 78 -5.77 28.88 7.17
N GLY A 79 -5.87 27.99 8.17
CA GLY A 79 -5.32 28.21 9.52
C GLY A 79 -4.06 27.40 9.81
N ALA A 80 -3.61 26.56 8.87
CA ALA A 80 -2.49 25.67 9.11
C ALA A 80 -1.17 26.45 9.17
N PRO A 81 -0.28 26.14 10.13
CA PRO A 81 0.95 26.90 10.34
C PRO A 81 1.96 26.70 9.21
N ASN A 82 1.85 25.61 8.45
CA ASN A 82 2.77 25.21 7.39
C ASN A 82 2.31 25.65 5.98
N VAL A 83 1.30 26.51 5.84
CA VAL A 83 0.86 27.01 4.53
C VAL A 83 1.81 28.10 4.00
N GLU A 84 2.41 27.85 2.84
CA GLU A 84 3.37 28.75 2.19
C GLU A 84 3.13 28.81 0.68
N ALA A 85 3.50 29.93 0.07
CA ALA A 85 3.44 30.08 -1.39
C ALA A 85 4.41 29.11 -2.08
N GLY A 86 3.97 28.54 -3.20
CA GLY A 86 4.72 27.55 -3.99
C GLY A 86 4.46 26.10 -3.58
N LEU A 87 3.77 25.83 -2.47
CA LEU A 87 3.41 24.46 -2.08
C LEU A 87 2.34 23.86 -3.00
N LEU A 88 2.45 22.57 -3.28
CA LEU A 88 1.34 21.77 -3.78
C LEU A 88 0.62 21.13 -2.59
N VAL A 89 -0.69 21.25 -2.57
CA VAL A 89 -1.51 20.91 -1.41
C VAL A 89 -2.75 20.12 -1.83
N ALA A 90 -3.35 19.40 -0.88
CA ALA A 90 -4.64 18.77 -1.07
C ALA A 90 -5.77 19.79 -0.94
N PHE A 91 -6.57 19.97 -1.98
CA PHE A 91 -7.65 20.95 -2.02
C PHE A 91 -8.99 20.28 -2.28
N ALA A 92 -9.92 20.43 -1.33
CA ALA A 92 -11.30 19.99 -1.48
C ALA A 92 -12.16 21.10 -2.10
N LEU A 93 -12.75 20.79 -3.26
CA LEU A 93 -13.60 21.71 -4.01
C LEU A 93 -14.95 21.94 -3.29
N PRO A 94 -15.56 23.13 -3.43
CA PRO A 94 -16.94 23.34 -3.01
C PRO A 94 -17.90 22.30 -3.62
N GLY A 95 -18.81 21.77 -2.81
CA GLY A 95 -19.72 20.68 -3.16
C GLY A 95 -19.21 19.29 -2.81
N THR A 96 -17.95 19.15 -2.39
CA THR A 96 -17.35 17.88 -1.97
C THR A 96 -17.70 17.53 -0.53
N SER A 97 -17.82 16.24 -0.22
CA SER A 97 -17.87 15.74 1.15
C SER A 97 -16.56 15.04 1.50
N LEU A 98 -15.90 15.44 2.59
CA LEU A 98 -14.71 14.77 3.11
C LEU A 98 -15.04 13.40 3.73
N PRO A 99 -14.06 12.49 3.88
CA PRO A 99 -14.27 11.16 4.46
C PRO A 99 -14.83 11.18 5.89
N ASN A 100 -14.54 12.23 6.66
CA ASN A 100 -15.10 12.44 8.00
C ASN A 100 -16.56 12.94 8.00
N GLY A 101 -17.21 13.06 6.83
CA GLY A 101 -18.58 13.53 6.67
C GLY A 101 -18.73 15.05 6.54
N THR A 102 -17.64 15.81 6.60
CA THR A 102 -17.70 17.28 6.47
C THR A 102 -18.02 17.70 5.05
N ALA A 103 -19.14 18.38 4.85
CA ALA A 103 -19.50 18.99 3.57
C ALA A 103 -18.72 20.30 3.34
N ILE A 104 -18.08 20.43 2.19
CA ILE A 104 -17.33 21.61 1.78
C ILE A 104 -18.26 22.53 1.00
N THR A 105 -18.48 23.73 1.53
CA THR A 105 -19.29 24.77 0.90
C THR A 105 -18.53 26.09 0.87
N VAL A 106 -18.95 27.00 -0.01
CA VAL A 106 -18.46 28.39 0.05
C VAL A 106 -18.97 29.02 1.34
N ARG A 107 -18.07 29.49 2.19
CA ARG A 107 -18.41 30.07 3.47
C ARG A 107 -17.60 31.33 3.76
N THR A 108 -18.23 32.27 4.45
CA THR A 108 -17.57 33.48 4.94
C THR A 108 -16.92 33.20 6.29
N ILE A 109 -15.60 33.28 6.37
CA ILE A 109 -14.83 33.14 7.60
C ILE A 109 -14.36 34.54 7.99
N ARG A 110 -14.91 35.06 9.09
CA ARG A 110 -14.53 36.38 9.65
C ARG A 110 -14.48 37.50 8.60
N GLY A 111 -15.47 37.51 7.69
CA GLY A 111 -15.64 38.54 6.66
C GLY A 111 -14.90 38.28 5.34
N VAL A 112 -14.17 37.16 5.20
CA VAL A 112 -13.54 36.75 3.93
C VAL A 112 -14.21 35.47 3.43
N GLU A 113 -14.61 35.45 2.15
CA GLU A 113 -15.13 34.24 1.52
C GLU A 113 -14.02 33.21 1.26
N SER A 114 -14.30 31.95 1.60
CA SER A 114 -13.43 30.80 1.36
C SER A 114 -14.13 29.83 0.42
N HIS A 115 -13.55 29.63 -0.77
CA HIS A 115 -14.07 28.78 -1.83
C HIS A 115 -13.47 27.37 -1.76
N GLY A 116 -13.75 26.66 -0.67
CA GLY A 116 -13.25 25.31 -0.42
C GLY A 116 -12.32 25.23 0.79
N MET A 117 -11.51 24.19 0.84
CA MET A 117 -10.64 23.87 1.99
C MET A 117 -9.33 23.23 1.55
N ILE A 118 -8.21 23.69 2.12
CA ILE A 118 -6.93 22.98 2.03
C ILE A 118 -6.89 21.96 3.17
N CYS A 119 -6.64 20.69 2.86
CA CYS A 119 -6.86 19.57 3.78
C CYS A 119 -5.57 19.05 4.45
N SER A 120 -5.73 18.62 5.70
CA SER A 120 -4.77 17.80 6.47
C SER A 120 -4.90 16.30 6.17
N ALA A 121 -3.94 15.49 6.58
CA ALA A 121 -3.98 14.03 6.38
C ALA A 121 -5.17 13.39 7.13
N PHE A 122 -5.45 13.91 8.33
CA PHE A 122 -6.59 13.51 9.15
C PHE A 122 -7.94 13.79 8.47
N GLU A 123 -8.12 14.99 7.91
CA GLU A 123 -9.36 15.36 7.20
C GLU A 123 -9.59 14.50 5.95
N LEU A 124 -8.51 14.07 5.29
CA LEU A 124 -8.54 13.18 4.14
C LEU A 124 -8.69 11.69 4.53
N GLY A 125 -8.60 11.34 5.82
CA GLY A 125 -8.64 9.94 6.26
C GLY A 125 -7.44 9.10 5.78
N VAL A 126 -6.31 9.74 5.44
CA VAL A 126 -5.10 9.05 4.92
C VAL A 126 -3.94 9.02 5.93
N GLY A 127 -4.14 9.59 7.12
CA GLY A 127 -3.17 9.56 8.23
C GLY A 127 -3.71 10.29 9.47
N ASP A 128 -2.99 10.20 10.59
CA ASP A 128 -3.43 10.77 11.88
C ASP A 128 -2.94 12.22 12.12
N ASP A 129 -2.17 12.78 11.18
CA ASP A 129 -1.61 14.12 11.30
C ASP A 129 -2.69 15.21 11.13
N HIS A 130 -2.83 16.02 12.18
CA HIS A 130 -3.75 17.14 12.30
C HIS A 130 -3.03 18.48 12.55
N ASP A 131 -1.70 18.47 12.62
CA ASP A 131 -0.89 19.67 12.93
C ASP A 131 -0.73 20.60 11.72
N GLY A 132 -0.95 20.09 10.50
CA GLY A 132 -0.79 20.85 9.28
C GLY A 132 -1.52 20.30 8.06
N ILE A 133 -1.41 21.05 6.96
CA ILE A 133 -1.92 20.63 5.64
C ILE A 133 -1.01 19.59 5.00
N VAL A 134 -1.58 18.75 4.12
CA VAL A 134 -0.82 17.81 3.31
C VAL A 134 -0.02 18.58 2.25
N VAL A 135 1.30 18.41 2.27
CA VAL A 135 2.20 18.90 1.22
C VAL A 135 2.50 17.76 0.27
N LEU A 136 2.13 17.94 -1.00
CA LEU A 136 2.29 16.95 -2.06
C LEU A 136 3.66 17.07 -2.74
N ASP A 137 4.08 16.01 -3.44
CA ASP A 137 5.30 16.01 -4.24
C ASP A 137 5.22 17.10 -5.33
N ARG A 138 6.30 17.86 -5.49
CA ARG A 138 6.41 18.99 -6.45
C ARG A 138 6.21 18.58 -7.90
N THR A 139 6.33 17.30 -8.22
CA THR A 139 6.10 16.75 -9.57
C THR A 139 4.62 16.50 -9.88
N THR A 140 3.75 16.57 -8.86
CA THR A 140 2.30 16.44 -9.03
C THR A 140 1.76 17.60 -9.86
N LYS A 141 0.91 17.32 -10.85
CA LYS A 141 0.29 18.38 -11.64
C LYS A 141 -0.93 18.95 -10.89
N PRO A 142 -1.10 20.29 -10.81
CA PRO A 142 -2.36 20.86 -10.37
C PRO A 142 -3.55 20.26 -11.13
N GLY A 143 -4.66 20.02 -10.43
CA GLY A 143 -5.87 19.41 -10.96
C GLY A 143 -5.86 17.88 -10.96
N THR A 144 -4.74 17.25 -10.58
CA THR A 144 -4.67 15.79 -10.39
C THR A 144 -5.65 15.38 -9.30
N ASP A 145 -6.51 14.41 -9.59
CA ASP A 145 -7.38 13.77 -8.59
C ASP A 145 -6.53 13.10 -7.51
N LEU A 146 -6.78 13.43 -6.25
CA LEU A 146 -6.00 12.89 -5.13
C LEU A 146 -6.27 11.42 -4.88
N GLN A 147 -7.34 10.84 -5.41
CA GLN A 147 -7.46 9.38 -5.45
C GLN A 147 -6.36 8.73 -6.29
N ALA A 148 -5.77 9.41 -7.27
CA ALA A 148 -4.63 8.85 -8.00
C ALA A 148 -3.38 8.76 -7.12
N LEU A 149 -3.24 9.64 -6.13
CA LEU A 149 -2.11 9.64 -5.18
C LEU A 149 -2.39 8.76 -3.95
N PHE A 150 -3.66 8.71 -3.53
CA PHE A 150 -4.14 7.94 -2.38
C PHE A 150 -5.28 7.01 -2.82
N PRO A 151 -5.01 5.98 -3.64
CA PRO A 151 -6.05 5.15 -4.24
C PRO A 151 -6.92 4.50 -3.17
N PRO A 152 -8.26 4.68 -3.23
CA PRO A 152 -9.16 4.05 -2.28
C PRO A 152 -9.06 2.54 -2.39
N ASP A 153 -9.13 1.87 -1.25
CA ASP A 153 -9.16 0.42 -1.18
C ASP A 153 -9.91 -0.04 0.07
N VAL A 154 -10.25 -1.32 0.11
CA VAL A 154 -10.83 -1.97 1.27
C VAL A 154 -9.92 -3.07 1.76
N VAL A 155 -9.58 -3.05 3.04
CA VAL A 155 -8.74 -4.06 3.68
C VAL A 155 -9.61 -4.90 4.60
N LEU A 156 -9.64 -6.21 4.36
CA LEU A 156 -10.27 -7.18 5.25
C LEU A 156 -9.22 -7.71 6.21
N GLU A 157 -9.45 -7.57 7.51
CA GLU A 157 -8.70 -8.29 8.53
C GLU A 157 -9.39 -9.62 8.80
N ILE A 158 -8.66 -10.72 8.59
CA ILE A 158 -9.18 -12.08 8.70
C ILE A 158 -8.41 -12.90 9.72
N SER A 159 -9.13 -13.76 10.43
CA SER A 159 -8.58 -14.77 11.33
C SER A 159 -8.50 -16.11 10.62
N ILE A 160 -7.32 -16.73 10.64
CA ILE A 160 -7.07 -18.00 9.94
C ILE A 160 -6.71 -19.07 10.96
N THR A 161 -7.50 -20.14 10.99
CA THR A 161 -7.24 -21.29 11.85
C THR A 161 -6.09 -22.15 11.30
N PRO A 162 -5.35 -22.90 12.13
CA PRO A 162 -4.16 -23.64 11.70
C PRO A 162 -4.38 -24.68 10.59
N ASN A 163 -5.61 -25.18 10.44
CA ASN A 163 -5.97 -26.14 9.39
C ASN A 163 -6.16 -25.48 8.00
N ARG A 164 -6.08 -24.15 7.89
CA ARG A 164 -6.34 -23.38 6.66
C ARG A 164 -5.10 -22.65 6.13
N ALA A 165 -3.99 -23.37 6.05
CA ALA A 165 -2.75 -22.83 5.47
C ALA A 165 -2.94 -22.34 4.01
N ASP A 166 -3.93 -22.89 3.29
CA ASP A 166 -4.32 -22.45 1.95
C ASP A 166 -4.81 -20.99 1.90
N ALA A 167 -5.30 -20.45 3.02
CA ALA A 167 -5.86 -19.10 3.11
C ALA A 167 -4.82 -18.03 3.48
N LEU A 168 -3.54 -18.39 3.68
CA LEU A 168 -2.46 -17.48 4.09
C LEU A 168 -1.92 -16.60 2.93
N SER A 169 -2.74 -16.31 1.91
CA SER A 169 -2.35 -15.49 0.76
C SER A 169 -3.56 -14.90 0.04
N HIS A 170 -3.35 -13.81 -0.71
CA HIS A 170 -4.38 -13.19 -1.55
C HIS A 170 -4.93 -14.18 -2.57
N PHE A 171 -4.05 -14.94 -3.26
CA PHE A 171 -4.48 -15.95 -4.21
C PHE A 171 -5.21 -17.12 -3.54
N GLY A 172 -4.80 -17.51 -2.33
CA GLY A 172 -5.50 -18.49 -1.51
C GLY A 172 -6.94 -18.09 -1.22
N ILE A 173 -7.13 -16.85 -0.77
CA ILE A 173 -8.45 -16.26 -0.54
C ILE A 173 -9.26 -16.16 -1.84
N ALA A 174 -8.65 -15.70 -2.93
CA ALA A 174 -9.29 -15.63 -4.25
C ALA A 174 -9.80 -16.99 -4.72
N ARG A 175 -9.02 -18.07 -4.52
CA ARG A 175 -9.44 -19.44 -4.83
C ARG A 175 -10.66 -19.90 -4.03
N ILE A 176 -10.71 -19.55 -2.74
CA ILE A 176 -11.84 -19.90 -1.87
C ILE A 176 -13.11 -19.17 -2.33
N LEU A 177 -13.00 -17.87 -2.64
CA LEU A 177 -14.11 -17.08 -3.18
C LEU A 177 -14.58 -17.64 -4.52
N ALA A 178 -13.65 -17.96 -5.43
CA ALA A 178 -13.95 -18.52 -6.74
C ALA A 178 -14.71 -19.85 -6.64
N ALA A 179 -14.30 -20.73 -5.73
CA ALA A 179 -14.99 -21.99 -5.48
C ALA A 179 -16.44 -21.79 -5.01
N ARG A 180 -16.72 -20.72 -4.25
CA ARG A 180 -18.06 -20.39 -3.73
C ARG A 180 -18.95 -19.68 -4.74
N THR A 181 -18.37 -18.92 -5.66
CA THR A 181 -19.10 -18.21 -6.73
C THR A 181 -19.16 -18.97 -8.04
N HIS A 182 -18.66 -20.21 -8.07
CA HIS A 182 -18.55 -21.03 -9.28
C HIS A 182 -17.76 -20.33 -10.41
N GLN A 183 -16.73 -19.58 -10.02
CA GLN A 183 -15.78 -18.93 -10.92
C GLN A 183 -14.42 -19.63 -10.87
N GLN A 184 -13.48 -19.17 -11.69
CA GLN A 184 -12.09 -19.58 -11.61
C GLN A 184 -11.23 -18.42 -11.14
N ALA A 185 -10.41 -18.66 -10.11
CA ALA A 185 -9.32 -17.76 -9.78
C ALA A 185 -8.21 -17.95 -10.82
N HIS A 186 -7.57 -16.86 -11.23
CA HIS A 186 -6.49 -16.86 -12.19
C HIS A 186 -5.22 -16.35 -11.53
N LEU A 187 -4.11 -17.06 -11.73
CA LEU A 187 -2.78 -16.58 -11.36
C LEU A 187 -2.02 -16.32 -12.68
N PRO A 188 -1.55 -15.09 -12.94
CA PRO A 188 -0.84 -14.78 -14.17
C PRO A 188 0.35 -15.70 -14.39
N ARG A 189 0.45 -16.30 -15.58
CA ARG A 189 1.63 -17.07 -15.95
C ARG A 189 2.79 -16.11 -16.24
N VAL A 190 3.89 -16.27 -15.52
CA VAL A 190 5.12 -15.51 -15.76
C VAL A 190 6.04 -16.34 -16.65
N GLU A 191 6.35 -15.82 -17.83
CA GLU A 191 7.40 -16.35 -18.70
C GLU A 191 8.68 -15.55 -18.49
N VAL A 192 9.79 -16.24 -18.23
CA VAL A 192 11.09 -15.62 -18.02
C VAL A 192 12.04 -16.11 -19.09
N VAL A 193 12.76 -15.18 -19.73
CA VAL A 193 13.86 -15.52 -20.65
C VAL A 193 15.09 -15.82 -19.81
N GLU A 194 15.56 -17.06 -19.89
CA GLU A 194 16.77 -17.47 -19.18
C GLU A 194 18.01 -16.81 -19.80
N GLN A 195 18.81 -16.18 -18.93
CA GLN A 195 20.17 -15.74 -19.25
C GLN A 195 21.14 -16.64 -18.47
N THR A 196 22.32 -16.88 -19.04
CA THR A 196 23.37 -17.60 -18.33
C THR A 196 23.79 -16.78 -17.11
N SER A 197 23.68 -17.36 -15.93
CA SER A 197 24.15 -16.79 -14.66
C SER A 197 25.26 -17.63 -14.06
N ALA A 198 25.93 -17.12 -13.03
CA ALA A 198 26.91 -17.87 -12.26
C ALA A 198 26.37 -19.25 -11.81
N PRO A 199 27.18 -20.31 -11.86
CA PRO A 199 26.74 -21.65 -11.48
C PRO A 199 26.45 -21.69 -9.97
N CYS A 200 25.21 -22.03 -9.62
CA CYS A 200 24.79 -22.34 -8.25
C CYS A 200 24.52 -23.84 -8.15
N THR A 201 25.12 -24.49 -7.16
CA THR A 201 24.90 -25.92 -6.89
C THR A 201 24.09 -26.07 -5.60
N ILE A 202 23.17 -27.03 -5.60
CA ILE A 202 22.27 -27.28 -4.48
C ILE A 202 22.36 -28.76 -4.13
N GLU A 203 22.70 -29.04 -2.88
CA GLU A 203 22.66 -30.36 -2.27
C GLU A 203 21.54 -30.39 -1.22
N ILE A 204 20.65 -31.36 -1.33
CA ILE A 204 19.63 -31.63 -0.31
C ILE A 204 20.07 -32.89 0.44
N ALA A 205 20.74 -32.70 1.59
CA ALA A 205 21.27 -33.81 2.37
C ALA A 205 20.17 -34.52 3.18
N ASP A 206 19.12 -33.80 3.58
CA ASP A 206 18.00 -34.30 4.38
C ASP A 206 16.66 -34.19 3.61
N PRO A 207 16.44 -35.02 2.58
CA PRO A 207 15.27 -34.91 1.70
C PRO A 207 13.92 -35.20 2.39
N ASP A 208 13.94 -35.92 3.52
CA ASP A 208 12.75 -36.18 4.33
C ASP A 208 12.21 -34.90 5.00
N LEU A 209 13.08 -33.91 5.24
CA LEU A 209 12.69 -32.62 5.83
C LEU A 209 12.51 -31.53 4.76
N CYS A 210 13.27 -31.60 3.66
CA CYS A 210 13.16 -30.67 2.55
C CYS A 210 13.24 -31.43 1.22
N TRP A 211 12.09 -31.88 0.71
CA TRP A 211 12.03 -32.65 -0.54
C TRP A 211 12.25 -31.80 -1.80
N ARG A 212 12.22 -30.47 -1.68
CA ARG A 212 12.46 -29.55 -2.79
C ARG A 212 13.05 -28.23 -2.31
N TYR A 213 14.21 -27.88 -2.87
CA TYR A 213 14.82 -26.57 -2.75
C TYR A 213 15.16 -26.06 -4.15
N ALA A 214 14.81 -24.81 -4.43
CA ALA A 214 15.08 -24.17 -5.71
C ALA A 214 15.75 -22.82 -5.45
N ALA A 215 16.80 -22.53 -6.21
CA ALA A 215 17.48 -21.24 -6.17
C ALA A 215 17.59 -20.68 -7.59
N ARG A 216 17.66 -19.36 -7.69
CA ARG A 216 17.93 -18.64 -8.92
C ARG A 216 18.92 -17.53 -8.62
N VAL A 217 20.03 -17.52 -9.34
CA VAL A 217 21.02 -16.44 -9.25
C VAL A 217 20.55 -15.27 -10.10
N LEU A 218 20.51 -14.08 -9.49
CA LEU A 218 20.20 -12.82 -10.14
C LEU A 218 21.43 -11.91 -10.02
N GLU A 219 22.01 -11.55 -11.15
CA GLU A 219 23.20 -10.71 -11.21
C GLU A 219 22.83 -9.23 -11.41
N ASN A 220 23.73 -8.33 -11.00
CA ASN A 220 23.58 -6.88 -11.19
C ASN A 220 22.30 -6.28 -10.58
N VAL A 221 21.83 -6.86 -9.47
CA VAL A 221 20.66 -6.35 -8.74
C VAL A 221 21.04 -5.08 -7.98
N THR A 222 20.35 -3.98 -8.28
CA THR A 222 20.52 -2.71 -7.54
C THR A 222 19.59 -2.68 -6.33
N ILE A 223 20.17 -2.65 -5.13
CA ILE A 223 19.40 -2.45 -3.89
C ILE A 223 18.94 -0.99 -3.83
N ARG A 224 17.62 -0.80 -3.85
CA ARG A 224 16.97 0.52 -3.80
C ARG A 224 15.61 0.43 -3.13
N PRO A 225 14.98 1.56 -2.76
CA PRO A 225 13.58 1.58 -2.36
C PRO A 225 12.68 0.96 -3.42
N SER A 226 11.66 0.22 -2.96
CA SER A 226 10.67 -0.38 -3.84
C SER A 226 9.80 0.66 -4.55
N PRO A 227 9.25 0.34 -5.73
CA PRO A 227 8.24 1.17 -6.39
C PRO A 227 7.04 1.44 -5.47
N GLN A 228 6.40 2.61 -5.63
CA GLN A 228 5.31 3.06 -4.76
C GLN A 228 4.16 2.05 -4.66
N TRP A 229 3.76 1.43 -5.78
CA TRP A 229 2.66 0.46 -5.78
C TRP A 229 2.94 -0.76 -4.90
N LEU A 230 4.19 -1.26 -4.91
CA LEU A 230 4.62 -2.42 -4.13
C LEU A 230 4.66 -2.06 -2.65
N ARG A 231 5.23 -0.90 -2.32
CA ARG A 231 5.24 -0.37 -0.95
C ARG A 231 3.84 -0.21 -0.38
N ALA A 232 2.94 0.41 -1.15
CA ALA A 232 1.56 0.65 -0.73
C ALA A 232 0.81 -0.66 -0.45
N ARG A 233 0.97 -1.70 -1.28
CA ARG A 233 0.37 -3.03 -1.03
C ARG A 233 0.90 -3.65 0.26
N LEU A 234 2.22 -3.66 0.46
CA LEU A 234 2.84 -4.22 1.64
C LEU A 234 2.41 -3.48 2.92
N GLU A 235 2.43 -2.14 2.90
CA GLU A 235 2.02 -1.30 4.04
C GLU A 235 0.57 -1.58 4.44
N ARG A 236 -0.35 -1.60 3.46
CA ARG A 236 -1.78 -1.90 3.70
C ARG A 236 -2.00 -3.33 4.17
N ALA A 237 -1.16 -4.27 3.75
CA ALA A 237 -1.16 -5.65 4.21
C ALA A 237 -0.48 -5.84 5.60
N GLY A 238 0.01 -4.76 6.22
CA GLY A 238 0.61 -4.77 7.55
C GLY A 238 2.12 -5.03 7.60
N LEU A 239 2.81 -4.97 6.46
CA LEU A 239 4.27 -5.11 6.39
C LEU A 239 4.94 -3.77 6.14
N ARG A 240 6.06 -3.52 6.83
CA ARG A 240 6.89 -2.33 6.60
C ARG A 240 7.86 -2.58 5.44
N PRO A 241 7.81 -1.81 4.33
CA PRO A 241 8.76 -1.94 3.24
C PRO A 241 10.18 -1.62 3.68
N ARG A 242 11.16 -2.29 3.07
CA ARG A 242 12.59 -2.17 3.38
C ARG A 242 13.39 -1.80 2.15
N ASN A 243 13.48 -2.72 1.20
CA ASN A 243 14.16 -2.55 -0.07
C ASN A 243 13.56 -3.51 -1.10
N VAL A 244 13.83 -3.28 -2.37
CA VAL A 244 13.23 -4.04 -3.48
C VAL A 244 13.39 -5.56 -3.37
N VAL A 245 14.48 -6.07 -2.80
CA VAL A 245 14.70 -7.52 -2.69
C VAL A 245 13.79 -8.12 -1.62
N VAL A 246 13.84 -7.58 -0.40
CA VAL A 246 13.02 -8.06 0.74
C VAL A 246 11.53 -7.84 0.47
N ASP A 247 11.19 -6.72 -0.17
CA ASP A 247 9.80 -6.37 -0.45
C ASP A 247 9.20 -7.30 -1.51
N VAL A 248 9.98 -7.72 -2.52
CA VAL A 248 9.52 -8.71 -3.52
C VAL A 248 9.31 -10.08 -2.87
N THR A 249 10.21 -10.54 -1.99
CA THR A 249 10.00 -11.83 -1.31
C THR A 249 8.76 -11.80 -0.41
N ASN A 250 8.54 -10.70 0.32
CA ASN A 250 7.33 -10.50 1.11
C ASN A 250 6.07 -10.40 0.27
N TYR A 251 6.16 -9.74 -0.89
CA TYR A 251 5.04 -9.64 -1.83
C TYR A 251 4.62 -11.01 -2.34
N VAL A 252 5.56 -11.83 -2.80
CA VAL A 252 5.27 -13.20 -3.27
C VAL A 252 4.68 -14.07 -2.15
N MET A 253 5.20 -13.92 -0.92
CA MET A 253 4.64 -14.59 0.26
C MET A 253 3.17 -14.22 0.47
N LEU A 254 2.82 -12.93 0.43
CA LEU A 254 1.45 -12.46 0.61
C LEU A 254 0.56 -12.71 -0.61
N GLU A 255 1.14 -12.78 -1.81
CA GLU A 255 0.46 -13.02 -3.08
C GLU A 255 -0.02 -14.47 -3.17
N CYS A 256 0.91 -15.43 -3.07
CA CYS A 256 0.65 -16.84 -3.36
C CYS A 256 0.93 -17.79 -2.19
N GLY A 257 1.34 -17.28 -1.03
CA GLY A 257 1.56 -18.08 0.18
C GLY A 257 2.88 -18.83 0.16
N HIS A 258 3.84 -18.36 -0.64
CA HIS A 258 5.15 -18.98 -0.79
C HIS A 258 6.25 -18.08 -0.22
N PRO A 259 6.72 -18.32 1.02
CA PRO A 259 7.85 -17.59 1.58
C PRO A 259 9.10 -17.81 0.74
N LEU A 260 9.81 -16.71 0.46
CA LEU A 260 11.08 -16.72 -0.25
C LEU A 260 12.15 -16.06 0.62
N HIS A 261 13.40 -16.40 0.35
CA HIS A 261 14.56 -15.76 0.96
C HIS A 261 15.59 -15.41 -0.11
N ALA A 262 16.36 -14.34 0.13
CA ALA A 262 17.43 -13.91 -0.76
C ALA A 262 18.75 -13.90 0.03
N PHE A 263 19.76 -14.56 -0.52
CA PHE A 263 21.12 -14.56 0.00
C PHE A 263 22.00 -13.65 -0.86
N ASP A 264 23.01 -13.04 -0.25
CA ASP A 264 24.10 -12.44 -0.99
C ASP A 264 24.96 -13.57 -1.59
N PHE A 265 24.95 -13.70 -2.91
CA PHE A 265 25.61 -14.81 -3.60
C PHE A 265 27.13 -14.78 -3.39
N ASP A 266 27.73 -13.60 -3.25
CA ASP A 266 29.18 -13.46 -3.05
C ASP A 266 29.62 -13.98 -1.67
N MET A 267 28.68 -14.10 -0.73
CA MET A 267 28.88 -14.68 0.60
C MET A 267 28.61 -16.19 0.64
N VAL A 268 28.07 -16.78 -0.42
CA VAL A 268 27.84 -18.22 -0.53
C VAL A 268 29.13 -18.89 -1.00
N GLU A 269 29.81 -19.57 -0.09
CA GLU A 269 31.08 -20.22 -0.39
C GLU A 269 30.94 -21.20 -1.55
N ASN A 270 31.76 -21.02 -2.59
CA ASN A 270 31.76 -21.80 -3.84
C ASN A 270 30.41 -21.83 -4.60
N GLY A 271 29.47 -20.94 -4.29
CA GLY A 271 28.11 -20.99 -4.85
C GLY A 271 27.38 -22.30 -4.55
N HIS A 272 27.74 -22.97 -3.45
CA HIS A 272 27.22 -24.28 -3.07
C HIS A 272 26.33 -24.18 -1.82
N ILE A 273 25.05 -24.51 -1.99
CA ILE A 273 24.07 -24.52 -0.90
C ILE A 273 23.82 -25.96 -0.48
N VAL A 274 24.07 -26.26 0.81
CA VAL A 274 23.76 -27.57 1.41
C VAL A 274 22.58 -27.42 2.36
N VAL A 275 21.44 -27.99 2.00
CA VAL A 275 20.23 -28.03 2.81
C VAL A 275 20.28 -29.25 3.71
N ARG A 276 20.57 -29.02 4.99
CA ARG A 276 20.76 -30.06 6.00
C ARG A 276 20.33 -29.63 7.40
N CYS A 277 20.21 -30.60 8.30
CA CYS A 277 20.10 -30.37 9.73
C CYS A 277 21.38 -29.73 10.29
N ALA A 278 21.21 -28.96 11.36
CA ALA A 278 22.32 -28.50 12.17
C ALA A 278 23.05 -29.70 12.79
N ARG A 279 24.38 -29.61 12.88
CA ARG A 279 25.20 -30.63 13.56
C ARG A 279 25.27 -30.33 15.06
N ASN A 280 25.55 -31.35 15.86
CA ASN A 280 25.62 -31.20 17.32
C ASN A 280 26.75 -30.24 17.78
N ASP A 281 27.79 -30.07 16.98
CA ASP A 281 28.90 -29.16 17.22
C ASP A 281 28.66 -27.72 16.72
N GLU A 282 27.54 -27.47 16.01
CA GLU A 282 27.13 -26.14 15.58
C GLU A 282 26.38 -25.44 16.71
N THR A 283 27.14 -24.84 17.64
CA THR A 283 26.57 -24.25 18.85
C THR A 283 26.11 -22.80 18.70
N HIS A 284 26.45 -22.13 17.59
CA HIS A 284 26.15 -20.71 17.38
C HIS A 284 25.78 -20.41 15.92
N ILE A 285 24.72 -19.63 15.74
CA ILE A 285 24.37 -18.94 14.50
C ILE A 285 23.95 -17.52 14.86
N VAL A 286 24.51 -16.52 14.19
CA VAL A 286 24.08 -15.12 14.36
C VAL A 286 22.91 -14.89 13.40
N THR A 287 21.76 -14.49 13.94
CA THR A 287 20.55 -14.21 13.16
C THR A 287 20.54 -12.76 12.68
N LEU A 288 19.55 -12.40 11.85
CA LEU A 288 19.47 -11.08 11.24
C LEU A 288 19.35 -9.94 12.27
N ASP A 289 18.82 -10.22 13.45
CA ASP A 289 18.64 -9.28 14.57
C ASP A 289 19.87 -9.10 15.47
N GLY A 290 20.97 -9.83 15.20
CA GLY A 290 22.23 -9.77 15.94
C GLY A 290 22.33 -10.74 17.11
#